data_AF-A0A1V2V260-F1
#
_entry.id   AF-A0A1V2V260-F1
#
_cell.length_a   1.000
_cell.length_b   1.000
_cell.length_c   1.000
_cell.angle_alpha   90.00
_cell.angle_beta   90.00
_cell.angle_gamma   90.00
#
_symmetry.space_group_name_H-M   'P 1'
#
loop_
_entity.id
_entity.type
_entity.pdbx_description
1 polymer ?
#
loop_
_entity_poly.entity_id
_entity_poly.type
_entity_poly.pdbx_seq_one_letter_code
_entity_poly.pdbx_strand_id
1 'polypeptide(L)'
;MKFLNKPIDIIEVSRLLEDEIFEYWIEPKYIVGFNKDELKKHAEKRFLERHDNLDFERALDIDEIITEYLIGCLSKDAFLNLEKEVKFLNCNNVIDAARYMINELGSSTVCYNYTTFSRYLINESNVNNIFKEIYKYFEEENNTHLKNIWRIFNIELLAYNLNDLSDINMVSYNSMVNFKSKNTYMY
;
A
#
# COMPACT_ATOMS: atom_id res chain seq x y z
N MET A 1 4.76 -19.51 -1.50
CA MET A 1 4.72 -18.74 -0.24
C MET A 1 3.60 -19.29 0.65
N LYS A 2 3.55 -18.97 1.96
CA LYS A 2 2.50 -19.41 2.90
C LYS A 2 1.89 -18.21 3.66
N PHE A 3 0.61 -18.28 4.03
CA PHE A 3 -0.03 -17.26 4.88
C PHE A 3 0.33 -17.49 6.35
N LEU A 4 0.89 -16.47 6.99
CA LEU A 4 1.07 -16.48 8.44
C LEU A 4 -0.05 -15.70 9.11
N ASN A 5 -1.01 -16.42 9.69
CA ASN A 5 -2.18 -15.82 10.34
C ASN A 5 -1.99 -15.74 11.87
N LYS A 6 -0.80 -15.34 12.31
CA LYS A 6 -0.48 -15.16 13.73
C LYS A 6 0.43 -13.95 13.95
N PRO A 7 0.39 -13.32 15.13
CA PRO A 7 1.25 -12.19 15.43
C PRO A 7 2.75 -12.49 15.21
N ILE A 8 3.48 -11.52 14.68
CA ILE A 8 4.94 -11.52 14.55
C ILE A 8 5.51 -10.19 15.04
N ASP A 9 6.64 -10.21 15.73
CA ASP A 9 7.29 -8.98 16.19
C ASP A 9 7.98 -8.24 15.03
N ILE A 10 7.94 -6.91 15.05
CA ILE A 10 8.56 -6.06 14.03
C ILE A 10 10.07 -6.31 13.91
N ILE A 11 10.76 -6.62 15.01
CA ILE A 11 12.19 -6.96 15.00
C ILE A 11 12.42 -8.23 14.19
N GLU A 12 11.51 -9.19 14.26
CA GLU A 12 11.59 -10.42 13.46
C GLU A 12 11.30 -10.13 11.99
N VAL A 13 10.34 -9.25 11.67
CA VAL A 13 10.11 -8.81 10.29
C VAL A 13 11.34 -8.10 9.71
N SER A 14 12.02 -7.27 10.51
CA SER A 14 13.29 -6.63 10.09
C SER A 14 14.37 -7.65 9.77
N ARG A 15 14.50 -8.73 10.56
CA ARG A 15 15.45 -9.81 10.24
C ARG A 15 15.09 -10.54 8.95
N LEU A 16 13.80 -10.75 8.70
CA LEU A 16 13.34 -11.37 7.44
C LEU A 16 13.68 -10.52 6.21
N LEU A 17 13.87 -9.20 6.35
CA LEU A 17 14.36 -8.34 5.25
C LEU A 17 15.84 -8.59 4.92
N GLU A 18 16.63 -8.97 5.92
CA GLU A 18 18.05 -9.29 5.77
C GLU A 18 18.24 -10.68 5.12
N ASP A 19 17.25 -11.57 5.26
CA ASP A 19 17.25 -12.89 4.64
C ASP A 19 16.84 -12.82 3.16
N GLU A 20 17.63 -13.47 2.28
CA GLU A 20 17.38 -13.48 0.82
C GLU A 20 16.07 -14.20 0.41
N ILE A 21 15.38 -14.89 1.33
CA ILE A 21 14.28 -15.81 1.01
C ILE A 21 13.07 -15.58 1.93
N PHE A 22 12.03 -14.91 1.42
CA PHE A 22 10.73 -14.81 2.08
C PHE A 22 9.89 -16.09 1.94
N GLU A 23 9.61 -16.80 3.03
CA GLU A 23 8.79 -18.03 2.99
C GLU A 23 7.29 -17.79 3.25
N TYR A 24 7.03 -16.77 4.07
CA TYR A 24 5.70 -16.40 4.53
C TYR A 24 5.31 -15.04 3.97
N TRP A 25 4.03 -14.85 3.75
CA TRP A 25 3.40 -13.55 3.66
C TRP A 25 2.64 -13.29 4.95
N ILE A 26 2.83 -12.08 5.48
CA ILE A 26 2.27 -11.64 6.75
C ILE A 26 1.46 -10.38 6.48
N GLU A 27 0.17 -10.39 6.79
CA GLU A 27 -0.61 -9.15 6.74
C GLU A 27 -0.06 -8.15 7.76
N PRO A 28 0.01 -6.85 7.41
CA PRO A 28 0.43 -5.80 8.32
C PRO A 28 -0.33 -5.80 9.67
N LYS A 29 -1.59 -6.25 9.67
CA LYS A 29 -2.40 -6.36 10.90
C LYS A 29 -1.85 -7.34 11.94
N TYR A 30 -1.03 -8.29 11.51
CA TYR A 30 -0.40 -9.28 12.39
C TYR A 30 0.99 -8.84 12.87
N ILE A 31 1.56 -7.75 12.37
CA ILE A 31 2.85 -7.26 12.84
C ILE A 31 2.64 -6.49 14.15
N VAL A 32 3.41 -6.83 15.18
CA VAL A 32 3.34 -6.27 16.54
C VAL A 32 4.71 -5.78 17.00
N GLY A 33 4.83 -5.26 18.24
CA GLY A 33 6.11 -4.76 18.77
C GLY A 33 6.35 -3.27 18.52
N PHE A 34 5.35 -2.53 18.02
CA PHE A 34 5.43 -1.10 17.77
C PHE A 34 4.20 -0.32 18.28
N ASN A 35 4.38 0.97 18.55
CA ASN A 35 3.32 1.86 19.03
C ASN A 35 2.54 2.47 17.84
N LYS A 36 1.37 1.93 17.54
CA LYS A 36 0.50 2.38 16.44
C LYS A 36 0.08 3.85 16.60
N ASP A 37 -0.25 4.27 17.81
CA ASP A 37 -0.75 5.62 18.07
C ASP A 37 0.34 6.67 17.84
N GLU A 38 1.58 6.35 18.20
CA GLU A 38 2.74 7.19 17.92
C GLU A 38 2.99 7.30 16.41
N LEU A 39 2.92 6.18 15.68
CA LEU A 39 3.05 6.21 14.23
C LEU A 39 1.98 7.07 13.56
N LYS A 40 0.71 6.93 13.95
CA LYS A 40 -0.39 7.76 13.44
C LYS A 40 -0.17 9.25 13.71
N LYS A 41 0.29 9.62 14.92
CA LYS A 41 0.54 11.02 15.28
C LYS A 41 1.62 11.67 14.43
N HIS A 42 2.63 10.91 14.03
CA HIS A 42 3.75 11.42 13.25
C HIS A 42 3.59 11.22 11.74
N ALA A 43 2.57 10.47 11.30
CA ALA A 43 2.33 10.14 9.89
C ALA A 43 2.19 11.37 8.98
N GLU A 44 1.36 12.35 9.35
CA GLU A 44 1.15 13.56 8.54
C GLU A 44 2.42 14.41 8.43
N LYS A 45 3.16 14.54 9.54
CA LYS A 45 4.44 15.26 9.55
C LYS A 45 5.47 14.57 8.65
N ARG A 46 5.58 13.25 8.72
CA ARG A 46 6.52 12.46 7.89
C ARG A 46 6.13 12.48 6.42
N PHE A 47 4.83 12.43 6.13
CA PHE A 47 4.32 12.59 4.78
C PHE A 47 4.80 13.91 4.16
N LEU A 48 4.65 15.01 4.90
CA LEU A 48 5.14 16.33 4.52
C LEU A 48 6.66 16.34 4.29
N GLU A 49 7.43 15.88 5.27
CA GLU A 49 8.89 15.87 5.21
C GLU A 49 9.45 15.08 4.04
N ARG A 50 8.80 13.96 3.66
CA ARG A 50 9.20 13.16 2.49
C ARG A 50 8.93 13.83 1.15
N HIS A 51 7.86 14.62 1.04
CA HIS A 51 7.56 15.35 -0.19
C HIS A 51 8.42 16.60 -0.35
N ASP A 52 8.89 17.16 0.77
CA ASP A 52 9.72 18.37 0.78
C ASP A 52 11.24 18.10 0.60
N ASN A 53 11.65 16.87 0.25
CA ASN A 53 13.05 16.51 -0.07
C ASN A 53 14.06 16.85 1.05
N LEU A 54 13.66 16.70 2.31
CA LEU A 54 14.59 16.85 3.43
C LEU A 54 15.41 15.55 3.62
N ASP A 55 16.73 15.68 3.48
CA ASP A 55 17.71 14.64 3.76
C ASP A 55 17.56 14.17 5.22
N PHE A 56 16.99 12.98 5.40
CA PHE A 56 16.98 12.27 6.68
C PHE A 56 17.91 11.08 6.56
N GLU A 57 18.96 11.05 7.40
CA GLU A 57 19.75 9.84 7.67
C GLU A 57 18.80 8.81 8.34
N ARG A 58 18.41 7.77 7.60
CA ARG A 58 17.38 6.81 8.03
C ARG A 58 17.96 5.63 8.80
N ALA A 59 17.60 5.52 10.08
CA ALA A 59 17.13 4.22 10.54
C ALA A 59 15.80 3.95 9.82
N LEU A 60 15.64 2.77 9.22
CA LEU A 60 14.39 2.39 8.54
C LEU A 60 13.20 2.61 9.48
N ASP A 61 12.25 3.44 9.04
CA ASP A 61 11.03 3.70 9.80
C ASP A 61 10.18 2.42 9.87
N ILE A 62 9.37 2.24 10.90
CA ILE A 62 8.58 1.02 11.13
C ILE A 62 7.65 0.73 9.94
N ASP A 63 7.07 1.77 9.35
CA ASP A 63 6.21 1.61 8.19
C ASP A 63 7.00 1.33 6.90
N GLU A 64 8.25 1.78 6.80
CA GLU A 64 9.19 1.39 5.74
C GLU A 64 9.56 -0.08 5.85
N ILE A 65 9.90 -0.57 7.06
CA ILE A 65 10.18 -1.99 7.32
C ILE A 65 9.02 -2.86 6.85
N ILE A 66 7.79 -2.52 7.26
CA ILE A 66 6.61 -3.28 6.86
C ILE A 66 6.42 -3.19 5.33
N THR A 67 6.56 -2.00 4.74
CA THR A 67 6.35 -1.81 3.30
C THR A 67 7.38 -2.60 2.47
N GLU A 68 8.66 -2.49 2.80
CA GLU A 68 9.75 -3.23 2.14
C GLU A 68 9.53 -4.73 2.22
N TYR A 69 9.08 -5.23 3.37
CA TYR A 69 8.83 -6.66 3.55
C TYR A 69 7.70 -7.14 2.64
N LEU A 70 6.60 -6.38 2.56
CA LEU A 70 5.48 -6.72 1.69
C LEU A 70 5.89 -6.65 0.20
N ILE A 71 6.75 -5.70 -0.18
CA ILE A 71 7.30 -5.60 -1.54
C ILE A 71 8.19 -6.80 -1.85
N GLY A 72 9.04 -7.22 -0.92
CA GLY A 72 9.85 -8.42 -1.04
C GLY A 72 8.99 -9.66 -1.29
N CYS A 73 7.88 -9.79 -0.54
CA CYS A 73 6.91 -10.86 -0.75
C CYS A 73 6.26 -10.79 -2.14
N LEU A 74 5.78 -9.61 -2.57
CA LEU A 74 5.16 -9.44 -3.90
C LEU A 74 6.12 -9.74 -5.04
N SER A 75 7.36 -9.24 -4.94
CA SER A 75 8.42 -9.46 -5.93
C SER A 75 8.74 -10.95 -6.07
N LYS A 76 8.85 -11.64 -4.94
CA LYS A 76 9.10 -13.08 -4.92
C LYS A 76 7.93 -13.90 -5.45
N ASP A 77 6.69 -13.54 -5.12
CA ASP A 77 5.51 -14.20 -5.67
C ASP A 77 5.48 -14.04 -7.19
N ALA A 78 5.66 -12.81 -7.68
CA ALA A 78 5.72 -12.53 -9.11
C ALA A 78 6.79 -13.37 -9.81
N PHE A 79 8.00 -13.48 -9.23
CA PHE A 79 9.07 -14.32 -9.77
C PHE A 79 8.71 -15.81 -9.79
N LEU A 80 8.24 -16.36 -8.66
CA LEU A 80 7.87 -17.79 -8.56
C LEU A 80 6.71 -18.17 -9.49
N ASN A 81 5.80 -17.23 -9.76
CA ASN A 81 4.65 -17.44 -10.64
C ASN A 81 5.00 -17.40 -12.13
N LEU A 82 6.12 -16.79 -12.52
CA LEU A 82 6.64 -16.92 -13.88
C LEU A 82 7.12 -18.35 -14.16
N GLU A 83 7.53 -19.07 -13.12
CA GLU A 83 8.01 -20.46 -13.20
C GLU A 83 6.92 -21.50 -12.93
N LYS A 84 5.80 -21.13 -12.28
CA LYS A 84 4.72 -22.02 -11.86
C LYS A 84 3.35 -21.36 -12.03
N GLU A 85 2.36 -22.08 -12.56
CA GLU A 85 1.01 -21.55 -12.86
C GLU A 85 0.13 -21.14 -11.64
N VAL A 86 0.67 -21.11 -10.42
CA VAL A 86 -0.13 -20.92 -9.20
C VAL A 86 0.22 -19.59 -8.53
N LYS A 87 -0.59 -18.54 -8.77
CA LYS A 87 -0.50 -17.27 -8.03
C LYS A 87 -0.94 -17.45 -6.57
N PHE A 88 -0.06 -17.14 -5.62
CA PHE A 88 -0.37 -17.26 -4.20
C PHE A 88 -0.94 -15.96 -3.60
N LEU A 89 -0.35 -14.81 -3.94
CA LEU A 89 -0.87 -13.51 -3.55
C LEU A 89 -1.86 -12.98 -4.60
N ASN A 90 -3.01 -12.48 -4.14
CA ASN A 90 -4.02 -11.87 -4.99
C ASN A 90 -4.24 -10.38 -4.66
N CYS A 91 -5.00 -9.69 -5.51
CA CYS A 91 -5.28 -8.27 -5.34
C CYS A 91 -5.96 -7.93 -4.01
N ASN A 92 -6.83 -8.80 -3.49
CA ASN A 92 -7.52 -8.55 -2.23
C ASN A 92 -6.53 -8.57 -1.05
N ASN A 93 -5.56 -9.49 -1.05
CA ASN A 93 -4.49 -9.50 -0.05
C ASN A 93 -3.71 -8.18 -0.03
N VAL A 94 -3.46 -7.59 -1.19
CA VAL A 94 -2.77 -6.30 -1.33
C VAL A 94 -3.64 -5.15 -0.85
N ILE A 95 -4.92 -5.12 -1.23
CA ILE A 95 -5.86 -4.07 -0.80
C ILE A 95 -6.06 -4.11 0.71
N ASP A 96 -6.19 -5.29 1.31
CA ASP A 96 -6.29 -5.45 2.77
C ASP A 96 -5.04 -4.95 3.50
N ALA A 97 -3.85 -5.27 2.96
CA ALA A 97 -2.59 -4.77 3.49
C ALA A 97 -2.49 -3.25 3.37
N ALA A 98 -2.80 -2.69 2.19
CA ALA A 98 -2.81 -1.25 1.98
C ALA A 98 -3.80 -0.55 2.91
N ARG A 99 -5.01 -1.11 3.07
CA ARG A 99 -6.01 -0.57 3.99
C ARG A 99 -5.50 -0.46 5.41
N TYR A 100 -4.86 -1.51 5.91
CA TYR A 100 -4.28 -1.45 7.24
C TYR A 100 -3.16 -0.40 7.33
N MET A 101 -2.24 -0.37 6.36
CA MET A 101 -1.13 0.59 6.35
C MET A 101 -1.64 2.05 6.32
N ILE A 102 -2.66 2.33 5.52
CA ILE A 102 -3.22 3.68 5.37
C ILE A 102 -4.07 4.03 6.60
N ASN A 103 -5.11 3.25 6.90
CA ASN A 103 -6.08 3.64 7.93
C ASN A 103 -5.57 3.43 9.36
N GLU A 104 -4.77 2.38 9.57
CA GLU A 104 -4.27 2.02 10.89
C GLU A 104 -2.88 2.53 11.20
N LEU A 105 -2.11 2.99 10.21
CA LEU A 105 -0.77 3.54 10.47
C LEU A 105 -0.56 4.94 9.88
N GLY A 106 -1.45 5.42 9.00
CA GLY A 106 -1.23 6.66 8.27
C GLY A 106 -0.05 6.59 7.30
N SER A 107 0.40 5.39 6.93
CA SER A 107 1.60 5.22 6.12
C SER A 107 1.34 5.60 4.67
N SER A 108 2.11 6.56 4.16
CA SER A 108 2.14 6.91 2.75
C SER A 108 3.21 6.19 1.95
N THR A 109 4.12 5.47 2.62
CA THR A 109 5.16 4.65 1.98
C THR A 109 4.55 3.65 1.01
N VAL A 110 3.35 3.17 1.34
CA VAL A 110 2.56 2.23 0.54
C VAL A 110 2.18 2.78 -0.85
N CYS A 111 2.15 4.10 -1.06
CA CYS A 111 1.72 4.68 -2.33
C CYS A 111 2.72 4.49 -3.47
N TYR A 112 4.03 4.43 -3.20
CA TYR A 112 5.06 4.51 -4.23
C TYR A 112 5.64 3.14 -4.59
N ASN A 113 6.10 2.43 -3.57
CA ASN A 113 6.83 1.20 -3.80
C ASN A 113 5.88 0.00 -3.92
N TYR A 114 4.76 0.01 -3.19
CA TYR A 114 3.81 -1.11 -3.18
C TYR A 114 3.01 -1.22 -4.48
N THR A 115 2.67 -0.09 -5.10
CA THR A 115 1.85 0.01 -6.31
C THR A 115 2.58 -0.54 -7.55
N THR A 116 3.88 -0.26 -7.68
CA THR A 116 4.71 -0.75 -8.79
C THR A 116 4.72 -2.27 -8.89
N PHE A 117 4.80 -3.00 -7.77
CA PHE A 117 4.79 -4.47 -7.77
C PHE A 117 3.38 -5.05 -7.81
N SER A 118 2.39 -4.30 -7.35
CA SER A 118 0.98 -4.72 -7.39
C SER A 118 0.37 -4.67 -8.79
N ARG A 119 1.01 -4.00 -9.75
CA ARG A 119 0.54 -3.90 -11.14
C ARG A 119 0.29 -5.25 -11.82
N TYR A 120 1.07 -6.27 -11.48
CA TYR A 120 0.93 -7.60 -12.08
C TYR A 120 -0.30 -8.39 -11.58
N LEU A 121 -0.98 -7.84 -10.57
CA LEU A 121 -2.21 -8.38 -10.00
C LEU A 121 -3.45 -7.71 -10.56
N ILE A 122 -3.31 -6.58 -11.27
CA ILE A 122 -4.41 -5.82 -11.89
C ILE A 122 -4.42 -6.08 -13.39
N ASN A 123 -5.62 -6.27 -13.95
CA ASN A 123 -5.85 -6.44 -15.38
C ASN A 123 -7.29 -6.02 -15.73
N GLU A 124 -7.61 -6.04 -17.01
CA GLU A 124 -8.93 -5.68 -17.55
C GLU A 124 -10.10 -6.37 -16.83
N SER A 125 -9.92 -7.63 -16.38
CA SER A 125 -10.98 -8.41 -15.74
C SER A 125 -11.30 -7.97 -14.31
N ASN A 126 -10.36 -7.31 -13.61
CA ASN A 126 -10.53 -6.97 -12.19
C ASN A 126 -10.37 -5.48 -11.85
N VAL A 127 -9.80 -4.67 -12.75
CA VAL A 127 -9.52 -3.25 -12.54
C VAL A 127 -10.73 -2.46 -12.03
N ASN A 128 -11.92 -2.73 -12.59
CA ASN A 128 -13.14 -2.03 -12.24
C ASN A 128 -13.65 -2.36 -10.82
N ASN A 129 -13.44 -3.59 -10.36
CA ASN A 129 -13.83 -4.01 -9.01
C ASN A 129 -12.84 -3.46 -7.98
N ILE A 130 -11.55 -3.55 -8.28
CA ILE A 130 -10.47 -3.01 -7.45
C ILE A 130 -10.63 -1.50 -7.25
N PHE A 131 -10.86 -0.76 -8.34
CA PHE A 131 -11.11 0.67 -8.27
C PHE A 131 -12.30 0.98 -7.35
N LYS A 132 -13.43 0.29 -7.51
CA LYS A 132 -14.63 0.53 -6.70
C LYS A 132 -14.38 0.30 -5.21
N GLU A 133 -13.60 -0.74 -4.88
CA GLU A 133 -13.26 -1.03 -3.49
C GLU A 133 -12.39 0.07 -2.87
N ILE A 134 -11.36 0.52 -3.58
CA ILE A 134 -10.49 1.61 -3.10
C ILE A 134 -11.25 2.94 -3.04
N TYR A 135 -12.08 3.23 -4.05
CA TYR A 135 -12.90 4.44 -4.10
C TYR A 135 -13.87 4.51 -2.92
N LYS A 136 -14.42 3.37 -2.49
CA LYS A 136 -15.24 3.31 -1.27
C LYS A 136 -14.45 3.77 -0.03
N TYR A 137 -13.22 3.28 0.15
CA TYR A 137 -12.38 3.73 1.27
C TYR A 137 -12.08 5.23 1.21
N PHE A 138 -11.83 5.76 0.02
CA PHE A 138 -11.64 7.21 -0.18
C PHE A 138 -12.89 8.03 0.16
N GLU A 139 -14.08 7.60 -0.26
CA GLU A 139 -15.33 8.31 -0.01
C GLU A 139 -15.71 8.30 1.48
N GLU A 140 -15.55 7.16 2.14
CA GLU A 140 -15.90 6.96 3.56
C GLU A 140 -14.89 7.60 4.53
N GLU A 141 -13.67 7.93 4.07
CA GLU A 141 -12.63 8.53 4.91
C GLU A 141 -12.92 10.02 5.21
N ASN A 142 -12.96 10.35 6.50
CA ASN A 142 -13.21 11.70 7.00
C ASN A 142 -11.92 12.48 7.24
N ASN A 143 -10.82 11.78 7.53
CA ASN A 143 -9.51 12.39 7.71
C ASN A 143 -8.94 12.78 6.35
N THR A 144 -8.77 14.09 6.13
CA THR A 144 -8.26 14.64 4.87
C THR A 144 -6.87 14.11 4.50
N HIS A 145 -5.99 13.87 5.48
CA HIS A 145 -4.67 13.31 5.23
C HIS A 145 -4.76 11.87 4.72
N LEU A 146 -5.53 11.01 5.39
CA LEU A 146 -5.75 9.62 4.96
C LEU A 146 -6.46 9.55 3.61
N LYS A 147 -7.43 10.44 3.37
CA LYS A 147 -8.13 10.57 2.09
C LYS A 147 -7.17 10.93 0.95
N ASN A 148 -6.19 11.80 1.21
CA ASN A 148 -5.12 12.10 0.25
C ASN A 148 -4.21 10.90 -0.02
N ILE A 149 -3.86 10.11 1.01
CA ILE A 149 -3.07 8.90 0.82
C ILE A 149 -3.82 7.90 -0.06
N TRP A 150 -5.11 7.64 0.20
CA TRP A 150 -5.94 6.78 -0.64
C TRP A 150 -6.00 7.24 -2.09
N ARG A 151 -6.14 8.55 -2.31
CA ARG A 151 -6.11 9.12 -3.65
C ARG A 151 -4.79 8.82 -4.37
N ILE A 152 -3.65 9.13 -3.75
CA ILE A 152 -2.34 8.91 -4.36
C ILE A 152 -2.12 7.41 -4.60
N PHE A 153 -2.42 6.56 -3.62
CA PHE A 153 -2.34 5.11 -3.76
C PHE A 153 -3.15 4.62 -4.96
N ASN A 154 -4.38 5.10 -5.15
CA ASN A 154 -5.22 4.69 -6.27
C ASN A 154 -4.67 5.15 -7.63
N ILE A 155 -4.20 6.40 -7.72
CA ILE A 155 -3.59 6.95 -8.94
C ILE A 155 -2.37 6.12 -9.34
N GLU A 156 -1.46 5.89 -8.40
CA GLU A 156 -0.24 5.12 -8.63
C GLU A 156 -0.53 3.65 -8.97
N LEU A 157 -1.50 3.04 -8.28
CA LEU A 157 -1.91 1.66 -8.55
C LEU A 157 -2.50 1.48 -9.95
N LEU A 158 -3.23 2.48 -10.46
CA LEU A 158 -3.93 2.42 -11.74
C LEU A 158 -3.18 3.05 -12.91
N ALA A 159 -2.00 3.63 -12.70
CA ALA A 159 -1.24 4.36 -13.72
C ALA A 159 -1.07 3.58 -15.05
N TYR A 160 -1.00 2.24 -14.99
CA TYR A 160 -0.83 1.36 -16.15
C TYR A 160 -2.13 0.74 -16.69
N ASN A 161 -3.22 0.80 -15.94
CA ASN A 161 -4.51 0.16 -16.29
C ASN A 161 -5.67 1.15 -16.33
N LEU A 162 -5.38 2.46 -16.34
CA LEU A 162 -6.39 3.50 -16.31
C LEU A 162 -7.35 3.42 -17.51
N ASN A 163 -6.84 3.06 -18.69
CA ASN A 163 -7.64 2.90 -19.91
C ASN A 163 -8.65 1.75 -19.84
N ASP A 164 -8.49 0.83 -18.89
CA ASP A 164 -9.34 -0.34 -18.71
C ASP A 164 -10.53 -0.06 -17.76
N LEU A 165 -10.60 1.14 -17.18
CA LEU A 165 -11.74 1.56 -16.38
C LEU A 165 -12.98 1.79 -17.25
N SER A 166 -14.13 1.31 -16.78
CA SER A 166 -15.43 1.65 -17.34
C SER A 166 -15.72 3.15 -17.20
N ASP A 167 -16.54 3.69 -18.10
CA ASP A 167 -16.93 5.11 -18.09
C ASP A 167 -17.46 5.58 -16.72
N ILE A 168 -18.26 4.73 -16.05
CA ILE A 168 -18.80 5.02 -14.72
C ILE A 168 -17.67 5.19 -13.70
N ASN A 169 -16.71 4.27 -13.70
CA ASN A 169 -15.57 4.34 -12.79
C ASN A 169 -14.62 5.49 -13.15
N MET A 170 -14.50 5.85 -14.43
CA MET A 170 -13.71 6.99 -14.88
C MET A 170 -14.25 8.32 -14.32
N VAL A 171 -15.57 8.47 -14.20
CA VAL A 171 -16.19 9.65 -13.55
C VAL A 171 -15.77 9.71 -12.07
N SER A 172 -15.88 8.60 -11.34
CA SER A 172 -15.46 8.53 -9.93
C SER A 172 -13.96 8.74 -9.76
N TYR A 173 -13.13 8.20 -10.66
CA TYR A 173 -11.68 8.41 -10.66
C TYR A 173 -11.36 9.89 -10.82
N ASN A 174 -11.99 10.57 -11.78
CA ASN A 174 -11.82 12.01 -11.98
C ASN A 174 -12.26 12.82 -10.75
N SER A 175 -13.33 12.41 -10.05
CA SER A 175 -13.71 13.04 -8.78
C SER A 175 -12.62 12.90 -7.72
N MET A 176 -12.01 11.71 -7.61
CA MET A 176 -10.93 11.43 -6.68
C MET A 176 -9.68 12.26 -7.01
N VAL A 177 -9.24 12.29 -8.27
CA VAL A 177 -8.08 13.09 -8.73
C VAL A 177 -8.29 14.57 -8.41
N ASN A 178 -9.48 15.10 -8.70
CA ASN A 178 -9.83 16.51 -8.51
C ASN A 178 -10.18 16.87 -7.06
N PHE A 179 -10.07 15.94 -6.11
CA PHE A 179 -10.26 16.24 -4.70
C PHE A 179 -9.33 17.37 -4.26
N LYS A 180 -9.91 18.36 -3.57
CA LYS A 180 -9.20 19.53 -3.03
C LYS A 180 -9.59 19.76 -1.57
N SER A 181 -8.59 20.13 -0.79
CA SER A 181 -8.62 20.44 0.63
C SER A 181 -7.48 21.44 0.90
N LYS A 182 -7.51 22.11 2.06
CA LYS A 182 -6.47 23.07 2.45
C LYS A 182 -5.06 22.45 2.47
N ASN A 183 -4.96 21.14 2.71
CA ASN A 183 -3.74 20.36 2.72
C ASN A 183 -3.73 19.34 1.56
N THR A 184 -4.35 19.65 0.42
CA THR A 184 -4.25 18.78 -0.76
C THR A 184 -2.92 19.03 -1.44
N TYR A 185 -2.08 17.99 -1.43
CA TYR A 185 -0.81 17.97 -2.13
C TYR A 185 -1.10 17.69 -3.60
N MET A 186 -0.71 18.59 -4.49
CA MET A 186 -0.86 18.35 -5.93
C MET A 186 0.27 17.40 -6.37
N TYR A 187 -0.11 16.40 -7.15
CA TYR A 187 0.83 15.57 -7.92
C TYR A 187 1.09 16.26 -9.26
#